data_AF-A0A257NLE1-F1
#
_entry.id   AF-A0A257NLE1-F1
#
_cell.length_a   1.000
_cell.length_b   1.000
_cell.length_c   1.000
_cell.angle_alpha   90.00
_cell.angle_beta   90.00
_cell.angle_gamma   90.00
#
_symmetry.space_group_name_H-M   'P 1'
#
loop_
_entity.id
_entity.type
_entity.pdbx_description
1 polymer ?
#
loop_
_entity_poly.entity_id
_entity_poly.type
_entity_poly.pdbx_seq_one_letter_code
_entity_poly.pdbx_strand_id
1 'polypeptide(L)'
;MRRSRVSWNVVVPLIALVMLALTWGAAPGPALAGIEAVVLIGAVLAAVHHAEVVAHRVGEPFGSLVLAAAVTVIELALIVELMASGGSGMETLARDTAF
;
A
#
# COMPACT_ATOMS: atom_id res chain seq x y z
N MET A 1 -6.89 -24.12 -21.62
CA MET A 1 -5.58 -24.00 -20.93
C MET A 1 -5.79 -23.39 -19.55
N ARG A 2 -5.62 -24.18 -18.48
CA ARG A 2 -5.83 -23.78 -17.07
C ARG A 2 -4.66 -22.87 -16.64
N ARG A 3 -4.84 -21.54 -16.64
CA ARG A 3 -3.91 -20.63 -15.94
C ARG A 3 -4.13 -20.79 -14.44
N SER A 4 -3.08 -21.07 -13.69
CA SER A 4 -3.10 -21.11 -12.23
C SER A 4 -3.65 -19.78 -11.70
N ARG A 5 -4.81 -19.82 -11.02
CA ARG A 5 -5.64 -18.65 -10.68
C ARG A 5 -5.17 -17.88 -9.44
N VAL A 6 -3.87 -17.91 -9.16
CA VAL A 6 -3.30 -17.32 -7.94
C VAL A 6 -2.06 -16.54 -8.35
N SER A 7 -2.25 -15.24 -8.56
CA SER A 7 -1.18 -14.28 -8.87
C SER A 7 -0.71 -13.58 -7.60
N TRP A 8 0.57 -13.22 -7.53
CA TRP A 8 1.18 -12.55 -6.39
C TRP A 8 0.43 -11.27 -5.99
N ASN A 9 -0.06 -10.52 -6.98
CA ASN A 9 -0.81 -9.29 -6.80
C ASN A 9 -2.16 -9.49 -6.09
N VAL A 10 -2.70 -10.72 -6.03
CA VAL A 10 -3.89 -11.06 -5.24
C VAL A 10 -3.51 -11.65 -3.89
N VAL A 11 -2.50 -12.52 -3.85
CA VAL A 11 -2.09 -13.21 -2.62
C VAL A 11 -1.48 -12.25 -1.60
N VAL A 12 -0.58 -11.37 -2.04
CA VAL A 12 0.17 -10.51 -1.12
C VAL A 12 -0.75 -9.54 -0.38
N PRO A 13 -1.71 -8.83 -1.02
CA PRO A 13 -2.68 -8.01 -0.29
C PRO A 13 -3.56 -8.81 0.68
N LEU A 14 -3.94 -10.04 0.33
CA LEU A 14 -4.71 -10.90 1.24
C LEU A 14 -3.90 -11.30 2.47
N ILE A 15 -2.62 -11.64 2.29
CA ILE A 15 -1.70 -11.89 3.41
C ILE A 15 -1.55 -10.64 4.27
N ALA A 16 -1.37 -9.46 3.65
CA ALA A 16 -1.29 -8.20 4.38
C ALA A 16 -2.54 -7.92 5.22
N LEU A 17 -3.73 -8.17 4.67
CA LEU A 17 -4.99 -8.02 5.39
C LEU A 17 -5.10 -9.00 6.57
N VAL A 18 -4.70 -10.26 6.37
CA VAL A 18 -4.70 -11.26 7.45
C VAL A 18 -3.70 -10.88 8.54
N MET A 19 -2.49 -10.46 8.18
CA MET A 19 -1.50 -10.01 9.15
C MET A 19 -2.02 -8.82 9.95
N LEU A 20 -2.55 -7.80 9.28
CA LEU A 20 -3.16 -6.63 9.91
C LEU A 20 -4.25 -7.03 10.90
N ALA A 21 -5.13 -7.97 10.54
CA ALA A 21 -6.18 -8.44 11.43
C ALA A 21 -5.63 -9.20 12.66
N LEU A 22 -4.54 -9.97 12.49
CA LEU A 22 -3.92 -10.73 13.57
C LEU A 22 -3.12 -9.85 14.53
N THR A 23 -2.56 -8.74 14.06
CA THR A 23 -1.73 -7.83 14.85
C THR A 23 -2.44 -6.52 15.20
N TRP A 24 -3.72 -6.41 14.87
CA TRP A 24 -4.52 -5.22 15.13
C TRP A 24 -4.50 -4.84 16.62
N GLY A 25 -4.04 -3.62 16.92
CA GLY A 25 -3.95 -3.10 18.29
C GLY A 25 -2.85 -3.74 19.14
N ALA A 26 -2.02 -4.62 18.59
CA ALA A 26 -0.86 -5.17 19.26
C ALA A 26 0.41 -4.36 18.92
N ALA A 27 1.40 -4.40 19.81
CA ALA A 27 2.75 -3.91 19.53
C ALA A 27 3.65 -5.12 19.21
N PRO A 28 3.79 -5.51 17.93
CA PRO A 28 4.58 -6.67 17.55
C PRO A 28 6.06 -6.46 17.88
N GLY A 29 6.75 -7.53 18.27
CA GLY A 29 8.21 -7.49 18.44
C GLY A 29 8.93 -7.16 17.12
N PRO A 30 10.18 -6.69 17.17
CA PRO A 30 10.87 -6.10 16.01
C PRO A 30 10.98 -7.05 14.80
N ALA A 31 11.10 -8.36 15.03
CA ALA A 31 11.13 -9.35 13.96
C ALA A 31 9.79 -9.41 13.20
N LEU A 32 8.67 -9.44 13.91
CA LEU A 32 7.34 -9.49 13.30
C LEU A 32 7.00 -8.16 12.62
N ALA A 33 7.31 -7.02 13.26
CA ALA A 33 7.17 -5.70 12.65
C ALA A 33 7.96 -5.57 11.34
N GLY A 34 9.18 -6.14 11.28
CA GLY A 34 9.96 -6.18 10.04
C GLY A 34 9.30 -7.01 8.93
N ILE A 35 8.67 -8.14 9.27
CA ILE A 35 7.91 -8.96 8.32
C ILE A 35 6.68 -8.20 7.82
N GLU A 36 5.94 -7.54 8.71
CA GLU A 36 4.79 -6.71 8.37
C GLU A 36 5.16 -5.60 7.40
N ALA A 37 6.28 -4.90 7.66
CA ALA A 37 6.77 -3.86 6.76
C ALA A 37 7.04 -4.40 5.34
N VAL A 38 7.69 -5.56 5.23
CA VAL A 38 7.94 -6.21 3.92
C VAL A 38 6.64 -6.59 3.23
N VAL A 39 5.67 -7.14 3.97
CA VAL A 39 4.37 -7.52 3.43
C VAL A 39 3.56 -6.30 2.99
N LEU A 40 3.59 -5.20 3.75
CA LEU A 40 2.98 -3.94 3.41
C LEU A 40 3.56 -3.35 2.11
N ILE A 41 4.90 -3.34 1.97
CA ILE A 41 5.56 -2.93 0.73
C ILE A 41 5.05 -3.77 -0.46
N GLY A 42 4.96 -5.09 -0.28
CA GLY A 42 4.41 -5.98 -1.30
C GLY A 42 2.95 -5.66 -1.65
N ALA A 43 2.13 -5.29 -0.67
CA ALA A 43 0.74 -4.90 -0.89
C ALA A 43 0.61 -3.57 -1.65
N VAL A 44 1.47 -2.58 -1.34
CA VAL A 44 1.55 -1.31 -2.08
C VAL A 44 1.94 -1.55 -3.54
N LEU A 45 2.98 -2.36 -3.79
CA LEU A 45 3.38 -2.72 -5.15
C LEU A 45 2.27 -3.45 -5.92
N ALA A 46 1.53 -4.35 -5.25
CA ALA A 46 0.37 -5.00 -5.84
C ALA A 46 -0.75 -4.00 -6.18
N ALA A 47 -1.00 -2.99 -5.33
CA ALA A 47 -1.98 -1.93 -5.59
C ALA A 47 -1.60 -1.08 -6.80
N VAL A 48 -0.33 -0.65 -6.90
CA VAL A 48 0.19 0.09 -8.06
C VAL A 48 0.05 -0.73 -9.33
N HIS A 49 0.41 -2.02 -9.29
CA HIS A 49 0.26 -2.89 -10.45
C HIS A 49 -1.21 -3.01 -10.92
N HIS A 50 -2.17 -3.08 -9.99
CA HIS A 50 -3.59 -3.03 -10.37
C HIS A 50 -3.96 -1.69 -11.01
N ALA A 51 -3.47 -0.58 -10.46
CA ALA A 51 -3.71 0.75 -11.02
C ALA A 51 -3.14 0.89 -12.43
N GLU A 52 -1.94 0.37 -12.70
CA GLU A 52 -1.32 0.34 -14.03
C GLU A 52 -2.15 -0.48 -15.03
N VAL A 53 -2.62 -1.67 -14.63
CA VAL A 53 -3.45 -2.52 -15.49
C VAL A 53 -4.77 -1.82 -15.83
N VAL A 54 -5.39 -1.15 -14.87
CA VAL A 54 -6.59 -0.35 -15.10
C VAL A 54 -6.27 0.84 -16.01
N ALA A 55 -5.21 1.59 -15.73
CA ALA A 55 -4.78 2.74 -16.52
C ALA A 55 -4.52 2.38 -17.99
N HIS A 56 -3.81 1.28 -18.23
CA HIS A 56 -3.53 0.78 -19.56
C HIS A 56 -4.80 0.34 -20.30
N ARG A 57 -5.80 -0.17 -19.56
CA ARG A 57 -7.10 -0.56 -20.15
C ARG A 57 -7.99 0.63 -20.44
N VAL A 58 -7.89 1.69 -19.64
CA VAL A 58 -8.62 2.94 -19.83
C VAL A 58 -8.05 3.73 -21.02
N GLY A 59 -6.74 3.70 -21.22
CA GLY A 59 -6.07 4.43 -22.31
C GLY A 59 -6.00 5.94 -22.05
N GLU A 60 -5.24 6.65 -22.88
CA GLU A 60 -5.02 8.09 -22.68
C GLU A 60 -6.21 8.94 -23.14
N PRO A 61 -6.50 10.07 -22.45
CA PRO A 61 -5.73 10.67 -21.33
C PRO A 61 -6.11 10.14 -19.94
N PHE A 62 -7.23 9.41 -19.82
CA PHE A 62 -7.82 9.06 -18.53
C PHE A 62 -7.02 8.01 -17.75
N GLY A 63 -6.27 7.14 -18.44
CA GLY A 63 -5.39 6.17 -17.81
C GLY A 63 -4.33 6.82 -16.94
N SER A 64 -3.71 7.90 -17.42
CA SER A 64 -2.72 8.67 -16.65
C SER A 64 -3.34 9.31 -15.42
N LEU A 65 -4.59 9.79 -15.51
CA LEU A 65 -5.33 10.32 -14.36
C LEU A 65 -5.66 9.24 -13.33
N VAL A 66 -6.02 8.03 -13.77
CA VAL A 66 -6.27 6.89 -12.88
C VAL A 66 -5.01 6.50 -12.11
N LEU A 67 -3.87 6.41 -12.81
CA LEU A 67 -2.60 6.06 -12.17
C LEU A 67 -2.18 7.14 -11.16
N ALA A 68 -2.27 8.42 -11.55
CA ALA A 68 -1.96 9.54 -10.67
C ALA A 68 -2.85 9.52 -9.41
N ALA A 69 -4.16 9.35 -9.57
CA ALA A 69 -5.10 9.27 -8.45
C ALA A 69 -4.82 8.08 -7.53
N ALA A 70 -4.41 6.93 -8.08
CA ALA A 70 -4.07 5.76 -7.26
C ALA A 70 -2.82 6.02 -6.41
N VAL A 71 -1.77 6.60 -7.00
CA VAL A 71 -0.52 6.92 -6.29
C VAL A 71 -0.78 7.96 -5.19
N THR A 72 -1.56 9.01 -5.47
CA THR A 72 -1.87 10.03 -4.45
C THR A 72 -2.70 9.49 -3.30
N VAL A 73 -3.60 8.54 -3.55
CA VAL A 73 -4.36 7.87 -2.47
C VAL A 73 -3.45 7.02 -1.59
N ILE A 74 -2.49 6.29 -2.19
CA ILE A 74 -1.51 5.50 -1.44
C ILE A 74 -0.65 6.42 -0.56
N GLU A 75 -0.14 7.49 -1.14
CA GLU A 75 0.68 8.48 -0.45
C GLU A 75 -0.08 9.14 0.71
N LEU A 76 -1.33 9.58 0.45
CA LEU A 76 -2.19 10.17 1.47
C LEU A 76 -2.45 9.20 2.62
N ALA A 77 -2.67 7.91 2.34
CA ALA A 77 -2.87 6.91 3.38
C ALA A 77 -1.62 6.74 4.27
N LEU A 78 -0.42 6.75 3.68
CA LEU A 78 0.84 6.66 4.43
C LEU A 78 1.10 7.91 5.27
N ILE A 79 0.78 9.09 4.74
CA ILE A 79 0.86 10.35 5.49
C ILE A 79 -0.11 10.34 6.68
N VAL A 80 -1.35 9.91 6.47
CA VAL A 80 -2.35 9.79 7.54
C VAL A 80 -1.88 8.81 8.62
N GLU A 81 -1.33 7.66 8.24
CA GLU A 81 -0.78 6.68 9.18
C GLU A 81 0.39 7.25 9.99
N LEU A 82 1.33 7.93 9.33
CA LEU A 82 2.45 8.60 9.99
C LEU A 82 1.97 9.64 11.01
N MET A 83 0.95 10.42 10.64
CA MET A 83 0.40 11.46 11.52
C MET A 83 -0.43 10.88 12.68
N ALA A 84 -1.10 9.75 12.45
CA ALA A 84 -1.89 9.06 13.47
C ALA A 84 -1.01 8.31 14.48
N SER A 85 0.11 7.73 14.02
CA SER A 85 1.06 6.97 14.85
C SER A 85 2.15 7.83 15.48
N GLY A 86 2.34 9.05 14.98
CA GLY A 86 3.41 9.95 15.40
C GLY A 86 3.18 10.72 16.71
N GLY A 87 4.26 10.92 17.48
CA GLY A 87 4.29 11.85 18.61
C GLY A 87 4.57 13.31 18.17
N SER A 88 4.82 14.20 19.14
CA SER A 88 5.14 15.60 18.85
C SER A 88 6.39 15.73 17.95
N GLY A 89 6.20 16.12 16.68
CA GLY A 89 7.29 16.30 15.70
C GLY A 89 7.07 15.62 14.34
N MET A 90 6.09 14.72 14.21
CA MET A 90 5.80 14.08 12.90
C MET A 90 5.13 15.00 11.87
N GLU A 91 4.60 16.16 12.29
CA GLU A 91 3.99 17.13 11.37
C GLU A 91 4.97 17.62 10.30
N THR A 92 6.24 17.83 10.67
CA THR A 92 7.29 18.23 9.73
C THR A 92 7.63 17.10 8.76
N LEU A 93 7.73 15.86 9.27
CA LEU A 93 8.03 14.68 8.45
C LEU A 93 6.92 14.41 7.42
N ALA A 94 5.66 14.57 7.82
CA ALA A 94 4.50 14.39 6.94
C ALA A 94 4.44 15.43 5.80
N ARG A 95 4.89 16.66 6.06
CA ARG A 95 5.06 17.67 5.01
C ARG A 95 6.18 17.32 4.05
N ASP A 96 7.31 16.85 4.57
CA ASP A 96 8.50 16.57 3.78
C ASP A 96 8.36 15.31 2.91
N THR A 97 7.44 14.40 3.26
CA THR A 97 7.11 13.22 2.44
C THR A 97 6.14 13.50 1.30
N ALA A 98 5.50 14.68 1.24
CA ALA A 98 4.41 15.00 0.31
C ALA A 98 4.88 15.45 -1.10
N PHE A 99 5.99 14.91 -1.62
CA PHE A 99 6.59 15.32 -2.90
C PHE A 99 7.09 14.15 -3.75
#